data_AF-A0A9P1AUE1-F1
#
_entry.id   AF-A0A9P1AUE1-F1
#
_cell.length_a   1.000
_cell.length_b   1.000
_cell.length_c   1.000
_cell.angle_alpha   90.00
_cell.angle_beta   90.00
_cell.angle_gamma   90.00
#
_symmetry.space_group_name_H-M   'P 1'
#
loop_
_entity.id
_entity.type
_entity.pdbx_description
1 polymer ?
#
loop_
_entity_poly.entity_id
_entity_poly.type
_entity_poly.pdbx_seq_one_letter_code
_entity_poly.pdbx_strand_id
1 'polypeptide(L)'
;MWTSPEHSRREGRERSPEGDIYSFGIICAEILTRSSAFDLENRKEKPDVIIYQVKKGGHNPMRPSLETGETVEINPALANLMDHVFNMLETYASTLEEEVSDRTKELVEEKKKSDVLLYRMLPKMVAEKLKLGQAVEPETFEQVTIFFSDVVQFTTLASKCAPLQVVTLLNDLYTVFDSIIEQNDVYKVSRIQFESNKTIGMNT
;
A
#
# COMPACT_ATOMS: atom_id res chain seq x y z
N MET A 1 -32.71 -9.19 13.08
CA MET A 1 -31.50 -9.98 13.42
C MET A 1 -30.65 -10.10 12.17
N TRP A 2 -30.04 -9.00 11.73
CA TRP A 2 -29.31 -8.95 10.44
C TRP A 2 -27.79 -8.99 10.63
N THR A 3 -27.32 -8.82 11.87
CA THR A 3 -25.91 -8.91 12.22
C THR A 3 -25.49 -10.37 12.34
N SER A 4 -24.37 -10.71 11.72
CA SER A 4 -23.88 -12.07 11.71
C SER A 4 -23.43 -12.57 13.11
N PRO A 5 -23.47 -13.89 13.36
CA PRO A 5 -23.17 -14.46 14.66
C PRO A 5 -21.76 -14.16 15.15
N GLU A 6 -20.78 -14.10 14.24
CA GLU A 6 -19.37 -13.82 14.52
C GLU A 6 -19.12 -12.37 14.93
N HIS A 7 -19.77 -11.41 14.27
CA HIS A 7 -19.75 -10.00 14.69
C HIS A 7 -20.46 -9.80 16.03
N SER A 8 -21.43 -10.65 16.34
CA SER A 8 -22.12 -10.65 17.64
C SER A 8 -21.34 -11.33 18.77
N ARG A 9 -20.26 -12.06 18.47
CA ARG A 9 -19.37 -12.75 19.43
C ARG A 9 -18.14 -11.93 19.81
N ARG A 10 -17.71 -11.00 18.97
CA ARG A 10 -16.55 -10.12 19.21
C ARG A 10 -17.05 -8.70 19.49
N GLU A 11 -16.54 -8.02 20.54
CA GLU A 11 -16.89 -6.62 20.85
C GLU A 11 -16.20 -5.60 19.90
N GLY A 12 -16.05 -5.95 18.63
CA GLY A 12 -15.44 -5.09 17.61
C GLY A 12 -16.29 -5.04 16.35
N ARG A 13 -16.64 -3.84 15.89
CA ARG A 13 -17.32 -3.61 14.61
C ARG A 13 -16.34 -3.72 13.43
N GLU A 14 -15.55 -4.78 13.38
CA GLU A 14 -14.78 -5.08 12.18
C GLU A 14 -15.76 -5.67 11.16
N ARG A 15 -16.02 -4.92 10.08
CA ARG A 15 -16.82 -5.42 8.96
C ARG A 15 -16.04 -6.57 8.31
N SER A 16 -16.70 -7.69 8.08
CA SER A 16 -16.14 -8.82 7.35
C SER A 16 -17.02 -9.17 6.14
N PRO A 17 -16.42 -9.54 4.99
CA PRO A 17 -17.16 -10.01 3.83
C PRO A 17 -18.12 -11.16 4.16
N GLU A 18 -17.73 -12.06 5.07
CA GLU A 18 -18.54 -13.19 5.52
C GLU A 18 -19.80 -12.76 6.26
N GLY A 19 -19.71 -11.71 7.09
CA GLY A 19 -20.87 -11.18 7.79
C GLY A 19 -21.81 -10.37 6.90
N ASP A 20 -21.28 -9.72 5.86
CA ASP A 20 -22.09 -9.06 4.84
C ASP A 20 -22.92 -10.09 4.06
N ILE A 21 -22.33 -11.24 3.68
CA ILE A 21 -23.02 -12.38 3.05
C ILE A 21 -24.15 -12.93 3.95
N TYR A 22 -23.90 -13.08 5.25
CA TYR A 22 -24.93 -13.52 6.19
C TYR A 22 -26.10 -12.52 6.24
N SER A 23 -25.80 -11.23 6.39
CA SER A 23 -26.81 -10.19 6.48
C SER A 23 -27.67 -10.11 5.21
N PHE A 24 -27.05 -10.22 4.03
CA PHE A 24 -27.73 -10.30 2.75
C PHE A 24 -28.64 -11.53 2.67
N GLY A 25 -28.16 -12.70 3.09
CA GLY A 25 -28.97 -13.92 3.12
C GLY A 25 -30.23 -13.81 3.99
N ILE A 26 -30.13 -13.16 5.17
CA ILE A 26 -31.30 -12.93 6.03
C ILE A 26 -32.31 -11.98 5.37
N ILE A 27 -31.83 -10.90 4.76
CA ILE A 27 -32.68 -9.92 4.06
C ILE A 27 -33.39 -10.57 2.87
N CYS A 28 -32.65 -11.35 2.06
CA CYS A 28 -33.22 -12.09 0.94
C CYS A 28 -34.29 -13.09 1.40
N ALA A 29 -34.04 -13.83 2.47
CA ALA A 29 -35.02 -14.74 3.04
C ALA A 29 -36.30 -13.99 3.47
N GLU A 30 -36.17 -12.88 4.19
CA GLU A 30 -37.29 -12.06 4.67
C GLU A 30 -38.11 -11.46 3.51
N ILE A 31 -37.45 -11.04 2.43
CA ILE A 31 -38.10 -10.55 1.21
C ILE A 31 -38.87 -11.68 0.50
N LEU A 32 -38.26 -12.88 0.40
CA LEU A 32 -38.84 -14.02 -0.31
C LEU A 32 -40.01 -14.65 0.44
N THR A 33 -39.90 -14.80 1.77
CA THR A 33 -40.95 -15.41 2.61
C THR A 33 -42.00 -14.40 3.06
N ARG A 34 -41.75 -13.08 2.89
CA ARG A 34 -42.56 -11.98 3.43
C ARG A 34 -42.83 -12.11 4.93
N SER A 35 -41.94 -12.79 5.64
CA SER A 35 -42.03 -13.08 7.07
C SER A 35 -40.65 -12.91 7.70
N SER A 36 -40.62 -12.65 9.01
CA SER A 36 -39.34 -12.55 9.71
C SER A 36 -38.53 -13.84 9.53
N ALA A 37 -37.23 -13.72 9.23
CA ALA A 37 -36.38 -14.87 8.92
C ALA A 37 -36.40 -15.98 9.99
N PHE A 38 -36.70 -15.67 11.26
CA PHE A 38 -36.80 -16.66 12.33
C PHE A 38 -38.23 -16.91 12.82
N ASP A 39 -39.25 -16.41 12.12
CA ASP A 39 -40.67 -16.51 12.47
C ASP A 39 -40.92 -16.23 13.96
N LEU A 40 -40.61 -15.00 14.38
CA LEU A 40 -40.70 -14.55 15.77
C LEU A 40 -42.14 -14.53 16.30
N GLU A 41 -43.14 -14.61 15.42
CA GLU A 41 -44.56 -14.51 15.78
C GLU A 41 -45.16 -15.87 16.15
N ASN A 42 -44.78 -16.96 15.47
CA ASN A 42 -45.30 -18.30 15.75
C ASN A 42 -44.40 -19.16 16.65
N ARG A 43 -43.19 -18.70 16.99
CA ARG A 43 -42.29 -19.44 17.88
C ARG A 43 -42.59 -19.21 19.36
N LYS A 44 -42.38 -20.25 20.17
CA LYS A 44 -42.48 -20.21 21.64
C LYS A 44 -41.27 -19.56 22.32
N GLU A 45 -40.16 -19.43 21.60
CA GLU A 45 -38.88 -18.94 22.14
C GLU A 45 -38.81 -17.41 22.08
N LYS A 46 -38.31 -16.77 23.15
CA LYS A 46 -38.10 -15.32 23.16
C LYS A 46 -36.90 -14.91 22.28
N PRO A 47 -36.88 -13.68 21.73
CA PRO A 47 -35.80 -13.20 20.86
C PRO A 47 -34.38 -13.37 21.43
N ASP A 48 -34.20 -13.17 22.74
CA ASP A 48 -32.90 -13.30 23.40
C ASP A 48 -32.34 -14.72 23.37
N VAL A 49 -33.23 -15.72 23.45
CA VAL A 49 -32.86 -17.14 23.37
C VAL A 49 -32.40 -17.49 21.96
N ILE A 50 -33.09 -16.95 20.96
CA ILE A 50 -32.74 -17.15 19.55
C ILE A 50 -31.37 -16.52 19.27
N ILE A 51 -31.16 -15.29 19.71
CA ILE A 51 -29.87 -14.59 19.59
C ILE A 51 -28.76 -15.42 20.25
N TYR A 52 -29.00 -15.96 21.45
CA TYR A 52 -28.03 -16.81 22.14
C TYR A 52 -27.69 -18.08 21.36
N GLN A 53 -28.69 -18.79 20.83
CA GLN A 53 -28.47 -20.02 20.04
C GLN A 53 -27.70 -19.73 18.74
N VAL A 54 -28.06 -18.65 18.06
CA VAL A 54 -27.37 -18.17 16.84
C VAL A 54 -25.92 -17.80 17.16
N LYS A 55 -25.67 -17.07 18.26
CA LYS A 55 -24.32 -16.69 18.72
C LYS A 55 -23.48 -17.90 19.16
N LYS A 56 -24.04 -18.85 19.88
CA LYS A 56 -23.30 -19.99 20.45
C LYS A 56 -22.76 -20.92 19.36
N GLY A 57 -23.52 -21.12 18.28
CA GLY A 57 -23.18 -22.09 17.24
C GLY A 57 -23.14 -23.53 17.76
N GLY A 58 -23.07 -24.51 16.86
CA GLY A 58 -23.06 -25.94 17.18
C GLY A 58 -23.09 -26.83 15.93
N HIS A 59 -23.17 -28.17 16.11
CA HIS A 59 -23.21 -29.14 14.99
C HIS A 59 -24.43 -28.92 14.05
N ASN A 60 -25.48 -28.25 14.55
CA ASN A 60 -26.59 -27.79 13.72
C ASN A 60 -26.89 -26.31 14.02
N PRO A 61 -26.24 -25.36 13.33
CA PRO A 61 -26.45 -23.94 13.57
C PRO A 61 -27.89 -23.55 13.23
N MET A 62 -28.50 -22.72 14.07
CA MET A 62 -29.87 -22.26 13.85
C MET A 62 -29.92 -21.39 12.60
N ARG A 63 -30.76 -21.76 11.63
CA ARG A 63 -30.95 -21.03 10.37
C ARG A 63 -32.44 -20.69 10.17
N PRO A 64 -32.73 -19.60 9.45
CA PRO A 64 -34.08 -19.32 8.96
C PRO A 64 -34.70 -20.53 8.25
N SER A 65 -35.98 -20.81 8.50
CA SER A 65 -36.70 -21.80 7.70
C SER A 65 -37.12 -21.14 6.39
N LEU A 66 -36.75 -21.76 5.27
CA LEU A 66 -37.16 -21.35 3.93
C LEU A 66 -38.40 -22.15 3.50
N GLU A 67 -39.35 -22.34 4.40
CA GLU A 67 -40.63 -22.98 4.09
C GLU A 67 -41.42 -22.06 3.16
N THR A 68 -41.26 -22.33 1.88
CA THR A 68 -41.98 -21.68 0.81
C THR A 68 -43.22 -22.51 0.51
N GLY A 69 -44.41 -21.92 0.69
CA GLY A 69 -45.64 -22.54 0.16
C GLY A 69 -45.46 -22.86 -1.33
N GLU A 70 -46.06 -23.96 -1.80
CA GLU A 70 -45.94 -24.40 -3.19
C GLU A 70 -46.08 -23.21 -4.15
N THR A 71 -45.00 -22.94 -4.90
CA THR A 71 -44.77 -21.79 -5.79
C THR A 71 -44.67 -20.43 -5.10
N VAL A 72 -43.43 -20.00 -4.79
CA VAL A 72 -43.14 -18.58 -4.57
C VAL A 72 -43.29 -17.88 -5.93
N GLU A 73 -44.39 -17.15 -6.12
CA GLU A 73 -44.47 -16.17 -7.20
C GLU A 73 -43.49 -15.02 -6.89
N ILE A 74 -42.23 -15.20 -7.28
CA ILE A 74 -41.23 -14.14 -7.21
C ILE A 74 -41.71 -13.03 -8.14
N ASN A 75 -41.97 -11.86 -7.56
CA ASN A 75 -42.39 -10.69 -8.34
C ASN A 75 -41.33 -10.43 -9.43
N PRO A 76 -41.71 -10.39 -10.72
CA PRO A 76 -40.77 -10.10 -11.82
C PRO A 76 -39.99 -8.80 -11.60
N ALA A 77 -40.59 -7.80 -10.94
CA ALA A 77 -39.90 -6.55 -10.60
C ALA A 77 -38.76 -6.75 -9.59
N LEU A 78 -38.91 -7.69 -8.66
CA LEU A 78 -37.86 -8.02 -7.68
C LEU A 78 -36.71 -8.77 -8.33
N ALA A 79 -37.00 -9.70 -9.26
CA ALA A 79 -35.99 -10.40 -10.04
C ALA A 79 -35.17 -9.42 -10.89
N ASN A 80 -35.85 -8.53 -11.62
CA ASN A 80 -35.19 -7.50 -12.42
C ASN A 80 -34.34 -6.53 -11.59
N LEU A 81 -34.78 -6.19 -10.37
CA LEU A 81 -33.99 -5.36 -9.45
C LEU A 81 -32.72 -6.09 -9.00
N MET A 82 -32.84 -7.36 -8.64
CA MET A 82 -31.68 -8.17 -8.26
C MET A 82 -30.67 -8.26 -9.40
N ASP A 83 -31.13 -8.56 -10.62
CA ASP A 83 -30.27 -8.61 -11.81
C ASP A 83 -29.57 -7.27 -12.05
N HIS A 84 -30.26 -6.14 -11.86
CA HIS A 84 -29.64 -4.82 -11.98
C HIS A 84 -28.55 -4.59 -10.92
N VAL A 85 -28.81 -4.92 -9.66
CA VAL A 85 -27.83 -4.79 -8.58
C VAL A 85 -26.63 -5.71 -8.78
N PHE A 86 -26.83 -6.95 -9.28
CA PHE A 86 -25.75 -7.86 -9.61
C PHE A 86 -24.86 -7.32 -10.73
N ASN A 87 -25.45 -6.86 -11.83
CA ASN A 87 -24.69 -6.26 -12.94
C ASN A 87 -23.93 -5.00 -12.49
N MET A 88 -24.54 -4.19 -11.63
CA MET A 88 -23.91 -3.01 -11.06
C MET A 88 -22.70 -3.39 -10.20
N LEU A 89 -22.83 -4.40 -9.32
CA LEU A 89 -21.73 -4.88 -8.48
C LEU A 89 -20.59 -5.50 -9.31
N GLU A 90 -20.92 -6.26 -10.35
CA GLU A 90 -19.92 -6.84 -11.26
C GLU A 90 -19.14 -5.75 -12.01
N THR A 91 -19.86 -4.74 -12.51
CA THR A 91 -19.23 -3.57 -13.15
C THR A 91 -18.32 -2.84 -12.17
N TYR A 92 -18.78 -2.57 -10.94
CA TYR A 92 -17.97 -1.90 -9.92
C TYR A 92 -16.72 -2.72 -9.55
N ALA A 93 -16.85 -4.03 -9.36
CA ALA A 93 -15.73 -4.90 -9.05
C ALA A 93 -14.67 -4.89 -10.17
N SER A 94 -15.11 -4.98 -11.42
CA SER A 94 -14.22 -4.93 -12.58
C SER A 94 -13.50 -3.59 -12.71
N THR A 95 -14.21 -2.46 -12.55
CA THR A 95 -13.60 -1.13 -12.63
C THR A 95 -12.61 -0.90 -11.48
N LEU A 96 -12.93 -1.35 -10.26
CA LEU A 96 -12.01 -1.24 -9.11
C LEU A 96 -10.74 -2.06 -9.33
N GLU A 97 -10.85 -3.26 -9.89
CA GLU A 97 -9.70 -4.11 -10.20
C GLU A 97 -8.77 -3.44 -11.24
N GLU A 98 -9.36 -2.85 -12.29
CA GLU A 98 -8.63 -2.08 -13.29
C GLU A 98 -7.94 -0.86 -12.66
N GLU A 99 -8.65 -0.07 -11.85
CA GLU A 99 -8.08 1.11 -11.19
C GLU A 99 -6.94 0.73 -10.23
N VAL A 100 -7.10 -0.33 -9.44
CA VAL A 100 -6.04 -0.82 -8.54
C VAL A 100 -4.83 -1.26 -9.34
N SER A 101 -5.03 -1.95 -10.46
CA SER A 101 -3.94 -2.38 -11.35
C SER A 101 -3.15 -1.19 -11.90
N ASP A 102 -3.85 -0.18 -12.42
CA ASP A 102 -3.23 1.02 -12.98
C ASP A 102 -2.47 1.81 -11.91
N ARG A 103 -3.09 2.05 -10.76
CA ARG A 103 -2.44 2.77 -9.65
C ARG A 103 -1.24 2.02 -9.09
N THR A 104 -1.31 0.69 -9.03
CA THR A 104 -0.17 -0.14 -8.62
C THR A 104 0.98 -0.01 -9.61
N LYS A 105 0.70 0.00 -10.91
CA LYS A 105 1.70 0.18 -11.95
C LYS A 105 2.40 1.55 -11.86
N GLU A 106 1.63 2.63 -11.72
CA GLU A 106 2.16 3.99 -11.53
C GLU A 106 3.06 4.08 -10.30
N LEU A 107 2.62 3.53 -9.16
CA LEU A 107 3.40 3.48 -7.93
C LEU A 107 4.72 2.73 -8.12
N VAL A 108 4.73 1.62 -8.85
CA VAL A 108 5.96 0.86 -9.13
C VAL A 108 6.94 1.68 -9.98
N GLU A 109 6.45 2.39 -10.99
CA GLU A 109 7.29 3.24 -11.84
C GLU A 109 7.87 4.43 -11.06
N GLU A 110 7.05 5.09 -10.24
CA GLU A 110 7.48 6.20 -9.39
C GLU A 110 8.51 5.72 -8.36
N LYS A 111 8.25 4.59 -7.70
CA LYS A 111 9.19 3.97 -6.76
C LYS A 111 10.52 3.64 -7.44
N LYS A 112 10.50 3.11 -8.67
CA LYS A 112 11.74 2.82 -9.42
C LYS A 112 12.52 4.10 -9.72
N LYS A 113 11.86 5.19 -10.12
CA LYS A 113 12.51 6.49 -10.36
C LYS A 113 13.12 7.05 -9.07
N SER A 114 12.39 6.97 -7.97
CA SER A 114 12.85 7.39 -6.64
C SER A 114 14.08 6.58 -6.19
N ASP A 115 14.04 5.25 -6.34
CA ASP A 115 15.15 4.35 -6.00
C ASP A 115 16.42 4.68 -6.81
N VAL A 116 16.29 4.90 -8.13
CA VAL A 116 17.43 5.27 -8.99
C VAL A 116 18.04 6.59 -8.55
N LEU A 117 17.22 7.58 -8.22
CA LEU A 117 17.71 8.89 -7.75
C LEU A 117 18.41 8.75 -6.40
N LEU A 118 17.87 7.96 -5.49
CA LEU A 118 18.45 7.69 -4.18
C LEU A 118 19.85 7.07 -4.30
N TYR A 119 20.02 6.08 -5.17
CA TYR A 119 21.33 5.46 -5.42
C TYR A 119 22.33 6.36 -6.16
N ARG A 120 21.85 7.40 -6.86
CA ARG A 120 22.73 8.43 -7.45
C ARG A 120 23.22 9.44 -6.42
N MET A 121 22.48 9.64 -5.33
CA MET A 121 22.82 10.62 -4.29
C MET A 121 23.57 9.97 -3.12
N LEU A 122 23.29 8.70 -2.82
CA LEU A 122 23.78 8.00 -1.64
C LEU A 122 24.31 6.60 -2.01
N PRO A 123 25.31 6.08 -1.28
CA PRO A 123 25.75 4.70 -1.42
C PRO A 123 24.62 3.70 -1.22
N LYS A 124 24.68 2.55 -1.91
CA LYS A 124 23.70 1.48 -1.80
C LYS A 124 23.43 1.09 -0.34
N MET A 125 24.47 0.91 0.47
CA MET A 125 24.34 0.55 1.89
C MET A 125 23.57 1.59 2.72
N VAL A 126 23.80 2.89 2.48
CA VAL A 126 23.13 3.97 3.20
C VAL A 126 21.69 4.13 2.70
N ALA A 127 21.48 4.05 1.38
CA ALA A 127 20.17 4.11 0.75
C ALA A 127 19.26 2.97 1.23
N GLU A 128 19.77 1.74 1.36
CA GLU A 128 19.01 0.60 1.87
C GLU A 128 18.60 0.76 3.33
N LYS A 129 19.54 1.20 4.20
CA LYS A 129 19.22 1.52 5.61
C LYS A 129 18.14 2.61 5.71
N LEU A 130 18.22 3.66 4.89
CA LEU A 130 17.21 4.72 4.84
C LEU A 130 15.85 4.24 4.33
N LYS A 131 15.83 3.35 3.32
CA LYS A 131 14.58 2.74 2.83
C LYS A 131 13.89 1.87 3.88
N LEU A 132 14.66 1.29 4.80
CA LEU A 132 14.14 0.54 5.95
C LEU A 132 13.71 1.45 7.12
N GLY A 133 13.83 2.77 6.99
CA GLY A 133 13.53 3.73 8.05
C GLY A 133 14.53 3.69 9.21
N GLN A 134 15.71 3.11 9.01
CA GLN A 134 16.74 3.02 10.04
C GLN A 134 17.57 4.30 10.08
N ALA A 135 17.96 4.73 11.28
CA ALA A 135 18.92 5.79 11.45
C ALA A 135 20.30 5.32 10.94
N VAL A 136 20.97 6.19 10.18
CA VAL A 136 22.32 5.91 9.67
C VAL A 136 23.32 6.44 10.69
N GLU A 137 23.83 5.54 11.53
CA GLU A 137 24.88 5.85 12.50
C GLU A 137 26.21 6.15 11.77
N PRO A 138 27.05 7.08 12.27
CA PRO A 138 28.38 7.32 11.74
C PRO A 138 29.25 6.07 11.83
N GLU A 139 29.84 5.64 10.71
CA GLU A 139 30.76 4.49 10.69
C GLU A 139 32.21 4.94 10.95
N THR A 140 32.89 4.25 11.86
CA THR A 140 34.32 4.43 12.14
C THR A 140 35.11 3.28 11.55
N PHE A 141 36.16 3.58 10.80
CA PHE A 141 37.02 2.59 10.16
C PHE A 141 38.43 2.67 10.76
N GLU A 142 39.00 1.52 11.14
CA GLU A 142 40.36 1.45 11.71
C GLU A 142 41.44 1.77 10.67
N GLN A 143 41.20 1.43 9.40
CA GLN A 143 42.08 1.72 8.28
C GLN A 143 41.26 2.12 7.05
N VAL A 144 41.62 3.24 6.42
CA VAL A 144 41.02 3.72 5.16
C VAL A 144 42.10 4.12 4.17
N THR A 145 41.87 3.85 2.89
CA THR A 145 42.70 4.35 1.79
C THR A 145 41.93 5.47 1.10
N ILE A 146 42.47 6.69 1.12
CA ILE A 146 41.85 7.85 0.46
C ILE A 146 42.59 8.11 -0.85
N PHE A 147 41.84 8.16 -1.95
CA PHE A 147 42.37 8.52 -3.27
C PHE A 147 42.15 10.01 -3.54
N PHE A 148 43.23 10.76 -3.73
CA PHE A 148 43.19 12.16 -4.16
C PHE A 148 43.59 12.23 -5.63
N SER A 149 42.72 12.80 -6.46
CA SER A 149 42.99 13.06 -7.86
C SER A 149 42.64 14.52 -8.16
N ASP A 150 43.58 15.22 -8.79
CA ASP A 150 43.40 16.58 -9.26
C ASP A 150 43.65 16.63 -10.77
N VAL A 151 42.89 17.48 -11.46
CA VAL A 151 43.04 17.69 -12.90
C VAL A 151 44.08 18.79 -13.11
N VAL A 152 45.30 18.36 -13.43
CA VAL A 152 46.42 19.26 -13.69
C VAL A 152 46.05 20.25 -14.80
N GLN A 153 46.30 21.54 -14.55
CA GLN A 153 46.04 22.65 -15.48
C GLN A 153 44.57 22.81 -15.90
N PHE A 154 43.61 22.37 -15.08
CA PHE A 154 42.17 22.56 -15.34
C PHE A 154 41.82 24.00 -15.71
N THR A 155 42.39 25.01 -15.03
CA THR A 155 42.16 26.44 -15.32
C THR A 155 42.61 26.82 -16.74
N THR A 156 43.77 26.32 -17.18
CA THR A 156 44.30 26.56 -18.53
C THR A 156 43.41 25.90 -19.58
N LEU A 157 42.95 24.68 -19.32
CA LEU A 157 42.06 23.96 -20.23
C LEU A 157 40.68 24.65 -20.33
N ALA A 158 40.10 25.05 -19.20
CA ALA A 158 38.85 25.78 -19.12
C ALA A 158 38.92 27.14 -19.82
N SER A 159 40.08 27.80 -19.83
CA SER A 159 40.29 29.07 -20.54
C SER A 159 40.31 28.93 -22.08
N LYS A 160 40.61 27.74 -22.59
CA LYS A 160 40.74 27.46 -24.04
C LYS A 160 39.53 26.78 -24.66
N CYS A 161 38.66 26.18 -23.84
CA CYS A 161 37.48 25.45 -24.26
C CYS A 161 36.20 26.27 -24.06
N ALA A 162 35.18 26.02 -24.88
CA ALA A 162 33.85 26.57 -24.60
C ALA A 162 33.28 25.94 -23.31
N PRO A 163 32.50 26.68 -22.50
CA PRO A 163 31.96 26.17 -21.24
C PRO A 163 31.26 24.81 -21.36
N LEU A 164 30.50 24.61 -22.44
CA LEU A 164 29.81 23.35 -22.71
C LEU A 164 30.80 22.17 -22.91
N GLN A 165 31.92 22.39 -23.59
CA GLN A 165 32.93 21.36 -23.82
C GLN A 165 33.64 20.96 -22.52
N VAL A 166 33.90 21.92 -21.62
CA VAL A 166 34.48 21.65 -20.30
C VAL A 166 33.53 20.79 -19.46
N VAL A 167 32.23 21.09 -19.50
CA VAL A 167 31.21 20.31 -18.81
C VAL A 167 31.15 18.88 -19.36
N THR A 168 31.15 18.71 -20.69
CA THR A 168 31.18 17.38 -21.31
C THR A 168 32.41 16.59 -20.89
N LEU A 169 33.60 17.19 -20.95
CA LEU A 169 34.85 16.53 -20.54
C LEU A 169 34.81 16.08 -19.08
N LEU A 170 34.33 16.94 -18.18
CA LEU A 170 34.20 16.59 -16.77
C LEU A 170 33.19 15.47 -16.57
N ASN A 171 32.03 15.52 -17.24
CA ASN A 171 31.04 14.46 -17.17
C ASN A 171 31.62 13.13 -17.65
N ASP A 172 32.37 13.11 -18.74
CA ASP A 172 32.98 11.89 -19.28
C ASP A 172 34.02 11.32 -18.29
N LEU A 173 34.90 12.18 -17.75
CA LEU A 173 35.90 11.81 -16.75
C LEU A 173 35.23 11.21 -15.49
N TYR A 174 34.23 11.90 -14.94
CA TYR A 174 33.51 11.43 -13.75
C TYR A 174 32.69 10.18 -14.03
N THR A 175 32.15 10.00 -15.23
CA THR A 175 31.44 8.77 -15.62
C THR A 175 32.37 7.57 -15.63
N VAL A 176 33.61 7.74 -16.13
CA VAL A 176 34.64 6.69 -16.10
C VAL A 176 35.03 6.37 -14.65
N PHE A 177 35.24 7.38 -13.81
CA PHE A 177 35.53 7.16 -12.39
C PHE A 177 34.38 6.45 -11.67
N ASP A 178 33.14 6.89 -11.87
CA ASP A 178 31.96 6.27 -11.26
C ASP A 178 31.81 4.80 -11.68
N SER A 179 32.14 4.47 -12.93
CA SER A 179 32.16 3.07 -13.43
C SER A 179 33.20 2.21 -12.72
N ILE A 180 34.40 2.75 -12.46
CA ILE A 180 35.46 2.04 -11.73
C ILE A 180 35.08 1.88 -10.25
N ILE A 181 34.47 2.90 -9.64
CA ILE A 181 34.02 2.90 -8.25
C ILE A 181 32.94 1.83 -8.05
N GLU A 182 31.98 1.71 -8.97
CA GLU A 182 30.91 0.71 -8.88
C GLU A 182 31.45 -0.74 -8.97
N GLN A 183 32.56 -0.97 -9.69
CA GLN A 183 33.17 -2.30 -9.81
C GLN A 183 34.01 -2.71 -8.60
N ASN A 184 34.55 -1.75 -7.84
CA ASN A 184 35.51 -2.01 -6.77
C ASN A 184 34.93 -1.85 -5.35
N ASP A 185 33.61 -1.69 -5.22
CA ASP A 185 32.90 -1.44 -3.95
C ASP A 185 33.53 -0.30 -3.12
N VAL A 186 34.03 0.73 -3.82
CA VAL A 186 34.69 1.88 -3.19
C VAL A 186 33.66 2.95 -2.89
N TYR A 187 33.81 3.66 -1.77
CA TYR A 187 32.91 4.74 -1.39
C TYR A 187 33.35 6.09 -1.98
N LYS A 188 32.47 6.73 -2.78
CA LYS A 188 32.64 8.12 -3.23
C LYS A 188 32.15 9.10 -2.16
N VAL A 189 33.07 9.83 -1.54
CA VAL A 189 32.75 10.94 -0.62
C VAL A 189 32.68 12.24 -1.40
N SER A 190 31.47 12.74 -1.65
CA SER A 190 31.26 14.09 -2.20
C SER A 190 31.13 15.08 -1.06
N ARG A 191 32.12 15.96 -0.88
CA ARG A 191 32.08 17.00 0.15
C ARG A 191 31.62 18.31 -0.47
N ILE A 192 30.52 18.87 0.03
CA ILE A 192 30.13 20.25 -0.27
C ILE A 192 30.97 21.14 0.65
N GLN A 193 31.84 21.96 0.08
CA GLN A 193 32.61 22.93 0.83
C GLN A 193 31.67 24.06 1.25
N PHE A 194 31.08 23.94 2.45
CA PHE A 194 30.42 25.07 3.07
C PHE A 194 31.52 26.06 3.46
N GLU A 195 31.69 27.13 2.67
CA GLU A 195 32.41 28.31 3.13
C GLU A 195 31.60 28.92 4.28
N SER A 196 31.82 28.44 5.49
CA SER A 196 31.49 29.19 6.69
C SER A 196 32.51 30.31 6.84
N ASN A 197 32.39 31.34 6.00
CA ASN A 197 32.93 32.67 6.28
C ASN A 197 32.09 33.27 7.42
N LYS A 198 32.35 32.80 8.64
CA LYS A 198 31.89 33.46 9.86
C LYS A 198 33.11 33.86 10.66
N THR A 199 33.74 34.94 10.23
CA THR A 199 34.54 35.80 11.11
C THR A 199 33.59 36.29 12.20
N ILE A 200 33.53 35.57 13.32
CA ILE A 200 33.03 36.16 14.57
C ILE A 200 34.17 37.02 15.08
N GLY A 201 34.22 38.24 14.55
CA GLY A 201 34.79 39.37 15.26
C GLY A 201 33.78 39.88 16.28
N MET A 202 34.34 40.60 17.25
CA MET A 202 33.74 41.24 18.43
C MET A 202 33.71 40.35 19.67
N ASN A 203 34.19 40.79 20.83
CA ASN A 203 34.89 42.02 21.23
C ASN A 203 35.38 41.76 22.66
N THR A 204 36.54 42.33 23.00
CA THR A 204 37.07 42.63 24.35
C THR A 204 36.95 41.58 25.45
#